data_AF-A0A336MXY1-F1
#
_entry.id   AF-A0A336MXY1-F1
#
_cell.length_a   1.000
_cell.length_b   1.000
_cell.length_c   1.000
_cell.angle_alpha   90.00
_cell.angle_beta   90.00
_cell.angle_gamma   90.00
#
_symmetry.space_group_name_H-M   'P 1'
#
loop_
_entity.id
_entity.type
_entity.pdbx_description
1 polymer ?
#
loop_
_entity_poly.entity_id
_entity_poly.type
_entity_poly.pdbx_seq_one_letter_code
_entity_poly.pdbx_strand_id
1 'polypeptide(L)'
;MRQFQITLILISASLISVFAVPKEKGDRVIPDYLRAPLKDLHDECVEESKVDTKLLEKCLDREVPDIREVKCYIDCLLRKSMVYDDNGSVDFKRVRYVVPNDVYYILDHLQKECGHINEPDGCETAYKSAKCFFDAHEATLEFCHLLVFDYKFD
;
A
#
# COMPACT_ATOMS: atom_id res chain seq x y z
N MET A 1 43.14 16.14 -36.50
CA MET A 1 41.67 16.01 -36.56
C MET A 1 41.14 14.68 -36.02
N ARG A 2 41.74 13.52 -36.37
CA ARG A 2 41.30 12.20 -35.86
C ARG A 2 41.50 11.99 -34.35
N GLN A 3 42.55 12.58 -33.77
CA GLN A 3 42.83 12.52 -32.32
C GLN A 3 41.80 13.31 -31.48
N PHE A 4 41.34 14.47 -31.97
CA PHE A 4 40.38 15.31 -31.26
C PHE A 4 38.96 14.71 -31.21
N GLN A 5 38.56 13.96 -32.25
CA GLN A 5 37.26 13.27 -32.26
C GLN A 5 37.21 12.09 -31.28
N ILE A 6 38.33 11.40 -31.06
CA ILE A 6 38.41 10.26 -30.13
C ILE A 6 38.27 10.77 -28.68
N THR A 7 38.86 11.92 -28.35
CA THR A 7 38.76 12.51 -27.00
C THR A 7 37.35 13.00 -26.67
N LEU A 8 36.61 13.54 -27.65
CA LEU A 8 35.23 14.02 -27.47
C LEU A 8 34.22 12.89 -27.21
N ILE A 9 34.42 11.72 -27.82
CA ILE A 9 33.55 10.55 -27.62
C ILE A 9 33.73 9.96 -26.22
N LEU A 10 34.97 9.90 -25.72
CA LEU A 10 35.27 9.37 -24.39
C LEU A 10 34.69 10.21 -23.24
N ILE A 11 34.63 11.54 -23.40
CA ILE A 11 34.08 12.45 -22.37
C ILE A 11 32.54 12.33 -22.30
N SER A 12 31.87 12.03 -23.41
CA SER A 12 30.41 11.83 -23.45
C SER A 12 29.94 10.52 -22.81
N ALA A 13 30.77 9.46 -22.86
CA ALA A 13 30.43 8.15 -22.31
C ALA A 13 30.44 8.12 -20.76
N SER A 14 31.22 8.99 -20.11
CA SER A 14 31.35 9.03 -18.66
C SER A 14 30.26 9.84 -17.93
N LEU A 15 29.47 10.65 -18.66
CA LEU A 15 28.38 11.44 -18.05
C LEU A 15 27.03 10.70 -18.01
N ILE A 16 26.89 9.58 -18.75
CA ILE A 16 25.63 8.83 -18.84
C ILE A 16 25.43 7.89 -17.63
N SER A 17 26.51 7.50 -16.95
CA SER A 17 26.44 6.57 -15.81
C SER A 17 25.96 7.20 -14.49
N VAL A 18 25.72 8.52 -14.44
CA VAL A 18 25.31 9.21 -13.19
C VAL A 18 23.78 9.16 -12.96
N PHE A 19 22.97 8.81 -13.96
CA PHE A 19 21.49 8.85 -13.84
C PHE A 19 20.83 7.52 -13.45
N ALA A 20 21.60 6.45 -13.26
CA ALA A 20 21.06 5.18 -12.79
C ALA A 20 21.54 4.92 -11.35
N VAL A 21 21.09 5.74 -10.40
CA VAL A 21 21.10 5.35 -8.99
C VAL A 21 19.90 4.39 -8.82
N PRO A 22 20.10 3.09 -8.61
CA PRO A 22 19.01 2.22 -8.19
C PRO A 22 18.47 2.77 -6.86
N LYS A 23 17.16 3.08 -6.82
CA LYS A 23 16.43 3.45 -5.61
C LYS A 23 16.62 2.29 -4.63
N GLU A 24 17.52 2.43 -3.65
CA GLU A 24 17.62 1.47 -2.56
C GLU A 24 16.24 1.44 -1.89
N LYS A 25 15.51 0.35 -2.09
CA LYS A 25 14.36 0.02 -1.26
C LYS A 25 14.93 -0.25 0.13
N GLY A 26 15.05 0.80 0.93
CA GLY A 26 15.43 0.65 2.32
C GLY A 26 14.44 -0.32 2.95
N ASP A 27 14.97 -1.38 3.56
CA ASP A 27 14.19 -2.27 4.42
C ASP A 27 13.56 -1.41 5.51
N ARG A 28 12.30 -1.00 5.30
CA ARG A 28 11.49 -0.37 6.33
C ARG A 28 11.11 -1.47 7.30
N VAL A 29 11.95 -1.68 8.31
CA VAL A 29 11.63 -2.56 9.43
C VAL A 29 10.40 -1.97 10.11
N ILE A 30 9.27 -2.66 10.02
CA ILE A 30 8.02 -2.23 10.65
C ILE A 30 8.19 -2.36 12.16
N PRO A 31 8.05 -1.25 12.93
CA PRO A 31 8.22 -1.28 14.36
C PRO A 31 7.31 -2.31 15.05
N ASP A 32 7.83 -3.02 16.04
CA ASP A 32 7.08 -4.08 16.74
C ASP A 32 5.76 -3.57 17.36
N TYR A 33 5.71 -2.29 17.75
CA TYR A 33 4.50 -1.67 18.32
C TYR A 33 3.34 -1.56 17.30
N LEU A 34 3.62 -1.62 15.99
CA LEU A 34 2.59 -1.69 14.96
C LEU A 34 2.19 -3.14 14.64
N ARG A 35 3.10 -4.10 14.82
CA ARG A 35 2.90 -5.49 14.38
C ARG A 35 1.77 -6.18 15.14
N ALA A 36 1.80 -6.15 16.47
CA ALA A 36 0.78 -6.85 17.27
C ALA A 36 -0.65 -6.30 17.04
N PRO A 37 -0.90 -4.97 17.07
CA PRO A 37 -2.23 -4.43 16.75
C PRO A 37 -2.72 -4.78 15.34
N LEU A 38 -1.82 -4.84 14.36
CA LEU A 38 -2.18 -5.21 12.99
C LEU A 38 -2.47 -6.70 12.85
N LYS A 39 -1.78 -7.54 13.62
CA LYS A 39 -2.09 -8.96 13.74
C LYS A 39 -3.49 -9.18 14.30
N ASP A 40 -3.82 -8.53 15.41
CA ASP A 40 -5.13 -8.64 16.05
C ASP A 40 -6.24 -8.14 15.12
N LEU A 41 -5.99 -7.00 14.45
CA LEU A 41 -6.91 -6.46 13.44
C LEU A 41 -7.12 -7.43 12.26
N HIS A 42 -6.04 -8.05 11.77
CA HIS A 42 -6.13 -9.09 10.73
C HIS A 42 -7.01 -10.24 11.18
N ASP A 43 -6.75 -10.80 12.36
CA ASP A 43 -7.46 -11.96 12.91
C ASP A 43 -8.94 -11.69 13.10
N GLU A 44 -9.28 -10.55 13.70
CA GLU A 44 -10.67 -10.12 13.86
C GLU A 44 -11.38 -10.00 12.50
N CYS A 45 -10.71 -9.45 11.49
CA CYS A 45 -11.33 -9.27 10.18
C CYS A 45 -11.42 -10.56 9.36
N VAL A 46 -10.49 -11.51 9.54
CA VAL A 46 -10.64 -12.87 8.98
C VAL A 46 -11.85 -13.55 9.62
N GLU A 47 -11.99 -13.45 10.95
CA GLU A 47 -13.13 -14.04 11.65
C GLU A 47 -14.45 -13.38 11.24
N GLU A 48 -14.51 -12.05 11.13
CA GLU A 48 -15.73 -11.32 10.80
C GLU A 48 -16.18 -11.58 9.35
N SER A 49 -15.25 -11.55 8.40
CA SER A 49 -15.54 -11.72 6.97
C SER A 49 -15.69 -13.17 6.52
N LYS A 50 -15.17 -14.13 7.31
CA LYS A 50 -15.05 -15.55 6.95
C LYS A 50 -14.23 -15.79 5.67
N VAL A 51 -13.32 -14.89 5.33
CA VAL A 51 -12.46 -15.00 4.15
C VAL A 51 -11.47 -16.15 4.28
N ASP A 52 -11.24 -16.88 3.18
CA ASP A 52 -10.08 -17.78 3.08
C ASP A 52 -8.81 -16.94 2.96
N THR A 53 -7.90 -17.05 3.92
CA THR A 53 -6.65 -16.28 3.96
C THR A 53 -5.77 -16.51 2.74
N LYS A 54 -5.91 -17.64 2.04
CA LYS A 54 -5.21 -17.88 0.76
C LYS A 54 -5.64 -16.91 -0.34
N LEU A 55 -6.87 -16.40 -0.30
CA LEU A 55 -7.33 -15.39 -1.25
C LEU A 55 -6.69 -14.03 -0.97
N LEU A 56 -6.33 -13.76 0.28
CA LEU A 56 -5.66 -12.51 0.68
C LEU A 56 -4.22 -12.46 0.16
N GLU A 57 -3.54 -13.61 0.02
CA GLU A 57 -2.16 -13.68 -0.52
C GLU A 57 -2.02 -13.08 -1.91
N LYS A 58 -3.10 -13.02 -2.69
CA LYS A 58 -3.12 -12.40 -4.03
C LYS A 58 -2.81 -10.90 -4.03
N CYS A 59 -2.95 -10.22 -2.90
CA CYS A 59 -2.56 -8.81 -2.83
C CYS A 59 -1.04 -8.61 -3.00
N LEU A 60 -0.23 -9.66 -2.80
CA LEU A 60 1.21 -9.64 -3.05
C LEU A 60 1.53 -9.47 -4.54
N ASP A 61 0.61 -9.94 -5.40
CA ASP A 61 0.64 -9.74 -6.85
C ASP A 61 -0.14 -8.47 -7.27
N ARG A 62 -0.53 -7.63 -6.31
CA ARG A 62 -1.36 -6.43 -6.50
C ARG A 62 -2.75 -6.76 -7.05
N GLU A 63 -3.21 -8.00 -6.90
CA GLU A 63 -4.55 -8.43 -7.27
C GLU A 63 -5.48 -8.36 -6.06
N VAL A 64 -6.65 -7.73 -6.24
CA VAL A 64 -7.74 -7.76 -5.26
C VAL A 64 -8.87 -8.60 -5.84
N PRO A 65 -9.09 -9.84 -5.36
CA PRO A 65 -10.17 -10.69 -5.83
C PRO A 65 -11.55 -10.04 -5.69
N ASP A 66 -12.36 -10.15 -6.74
CA ASP A 66 -13.78 -9.73 -6.73
C ASP A 66 -14.64 -10.82 -6.08
N ILE A 67 -14.42 -11.03 -4.77
CA ILE A 67 -15.08 -12.05 -3.96
C ILE A 67 -15.61 -11.38 -2.70
N ARG A 68 -16.88 -11.60 -2.36
CA ARG A 68 -17.61 -10.87 -1.29
C ARG A 68 -16.84 -10.85 0.02
N GLU A 69 -16.33 -11.99 0.44
CA GLU A 69 -15.58 -12.18 1.69
C GLU A 69 -14.28 -11.37 1.69
N VAL A 70 -13.57 -11.32 0.55
CA VAL A 70 -12.37 -10.48 0.40
C VAL A 70 -12.72 -9.00 0.47
N LYS A 71 -13.79 -8.57 -0.20
CA LYS A 71 -14.26 -7.17 -0.14
C LYS A 71 -14.59 -6.75 1.29
N CYS A 72 -15.33 -7.59 2.01
CA CYS A 72 -15.76 -7.31 3.37
C CYS A 72 -14.63 -7.45 4.39
N TYR A 73 -13.63 -8.28 4.12
CA TYR A 73 -12.38 -8.28 4.88
C TYR A 73 -11.70 -6.90 4.83
N ILE A 74 -11.55 -6.32 3.62
CA ILE A 74 -10.96 -4.99 3.44
C ILE A 74 -11.81 -3.92 4.13
N ASP A 75 -13.13 -3.98 4.01
CA ASP A 75 -14.03 -3.05 4.71
C ASP A 75 -13.86 -3.12 6.22
N CYS A 76 -13.77 -4.33 6.78
CA CYS A 76 -13.51 -4.53 8.20
C CYS A 76 -12.21 -3.82 8.64
N LEU A 77 -11.12 -3.97 7.88
CA LEU A 77 -9.85 -3.30 8.17
C LEU A 77 -10.01 -1.78 8.19
N LEU A 78 -10.68 -1.22 7.17
CA LEU A 78 -10.89 0.23 7.04
C LEU A 78 -11.82 0.78 8.14
N ARG A 79 -12.90 0.08 8.49
CA ARG A 79 -13.80 0.48 9.58
C ARG A 79 -13.12 0.44 10.94
N LYS A 80 -12.45 -0.66 11.28
CA LYS A 80 -11.82 -0.85 12.60
C LYS A 80 -10.59 0.04 12.78
N SER A 81 -9.90 0.40 11.70
CA SER A 81 -8.85 1.44 11.72
C SER A 81 -9.40 2.87 11.77
N MET A 82 -10.73 3.05 11.74
CA MET A 82 -11.42 4.35 11.79
C MET A 82 -11.02 5.31 10.67
N VAL A 83 -10.63 4.79 9.50
CA VAL A 83 -10.19 5.62 8.37
C VAL A 83 -11.35 6.18 7.55
N TYR A 84 -12.56 5.65 7.69
CA TYR A 84 -13.72 6.20 7.00
C TYR A 84 -14.16 7.55 7.61
N ASP A 85 -14.61 8.43 6.74
CA ASP A 85 -15.37 9.62 7.11
C ASP A 85 -16.83 9.30 7.42
N ASP A 86 -17.58 10.33 7.82
CA ASP A 86 -18.98 10.18 8.23
C ASP A 86 -19.90 9.86 7.04
N ASN A 87 -19.40 9.99 5.81
CA ASN A 87 -20.11 9.64 4.57
C ASN A 87 -19.75 8.22 4.09
N GLY A 88 -18.85 7.51 4.78
CA GLY A 88 -18.38 6.19 4.40
C GLY A 88 -17.27 6.19 3.33
N SER A 89 -16.65 7.33 3.03
CA SER A 89 -15.49 7.44 2.13
C SER A 89 -14.19 7.43 2.92
N VAL A 90 -13.08 7.01 2.33
CA VAL A 90 -11.79 6.98 3.04
C VAL A 90 -11.25 8.40 3.26
N ASP A 91 -10.91 8.73 4.50
CA ASP A 91 -10.23 9.96 4.92
C ASP A 91 -8.97 9.63 5.75
N PHE A 92 -7.83 9.53 5.06
CA PHE A 92 -6.55 9.22 5.68
C PHE A 92 -6.08 10.27 6.71
N LYS A 93 -6.67 11.47 6.77
CA LYS A 93 -6.36 12.44 7.84
C LYS A 93 -6.73 11.89 9.20
N ARG A 94 -7.72 10.99 9.27
CA ARG A 94 -8.19 10.36 10.52
C ARG A 94 -7.20 9.38 11.12
N VAL A 95 -6.22 8.89 10.37
CA VAL A 95 -5.22 7.92 10.88
C VAL A 95 -3.81 8.49 10.98
N ARG A 96 -3.60 9.75 10.56
CA ARG A 96 -2.26 10.40 10.57
C ARG A 96 -1.58 10.41 11.94
N TYR A 97 -2.33 10.50 13.04
CA TYR A 97 -1.75 10.52 14.38
C TYR A 97 -1.30 9.15 14.89
N VAL A 98 -1.67 8.06 14.20
CA VAL A 98 -1.29 6.68 14.56
C VAL A 98 -0.09 6.21 13.74
N VAL A 99 0.10 6.76 12.53
CA VAL A 99 1.18 6.37 11.64
C VAL A 99 2.37 7.34 11.74
N PRO A 100 3.59 6.88 11.42
CA PRO A 100 4.76 7.74 11.30
C PRO A 100 4.60 8.88 10.28
N ASN A 101 5.23 10.03 10.52
CA ASN A 101 5.09 11.21 9.65
C ASN A 101 5.71 11.04 8.26
N ASP A 102 6.68 10.14 8.11
CA ASP A 102 7.36 9.87 6.84
C ASP A 102 6.46 9.21 5.81
N VAL A 103 5.30 8.65 6.20
CA VAL A 103 4.30 8.11 5.26
C VAL A 103 3.20 9.12 4.89
N TYR A 104 3.22 10.35 5.44
CA TYR A 104 2.15 11.32 5.18
C TYR A 104 2.01 11.68 3.71
N TYR A 105 3.12 11.78 2.95
CA TYR A 105 3.03 12.06 1.52
C TYR A 105 2.30 10.95 0.73
N ILE A 106 2.43 9.70 1.19
CA ILE A 106 1.74 8.54 0.61
C ILE A 106 0.24 8.66 0.90
N LEU A 107 -0.11 8.92 2.16
CA LEU A 107 -1.50 9.13 2.58
C LEU A 107 -2.16 10.28 1.82
N ASP A 108 -1.43 11.38 1.59
CA ASP A 108 -1.94 12.55 0.88
C ASP A 108 -2.18 12.25 -0.60
N HIS A 109 -1.27 11.48 -1.20
CA HIS A 109 -1.44 11.00 -2.56
C HIS A 109 -2.65 10.08 -2.70
N LEU A 110 -2.78 9.08 -1.81
CA LEU A 110 -3.92 8.16 -1.80
C LEU A 110 -5.24 8.90 -1.53
N GLN A 111 -5.25 9.87 -0.60
CA GLN A 111 -6.43 10.69 -0.33
C GLN A 111 -6.88 11.46 -1.58
N LYS A 112 -5.93 12.08 -2.27
CA LYS A 112 -6.19 12.88 -3.47
C LYS A 112 -6.77 12.04 -4.60
N GLU A 113 -6.18 10.87 -4.84
CA GLU A 113 -6.56 10.02 -5.97
C GLU A 113 -7.80 9.16 -5.68
N CYS A 114 -7.98 8.68 -4.45
CA CYS A 114 -8.95 7.63 -4.13
C CYS A 114 -10.00 8.02 -3.09
N GLY A 115 -9.84 9.14 -2.37
CA GLY A 115 -10.73 9.53 -1.27
C GLY A 115 -12.16 9.91 -1.68
N HIS A 116 -12.46 9.93 -2.98
CA HIS A 116 -13.78 10.22 -3.52
C HIS A 116 -14.65 8.96 -3.72
N ILE A 117 -14.09 7.77 -3.52
CA ILE A 117 -14.79 6.50 -3.75
C ILE A 117 -15.81 6.28 -2.64
N ASN A 118 -17.07 6.13 -3.06
CA ASN A 118 -18.20 5.88 -2.17
C ASN A 118 -19.28 5.11 -2.92
N GLU A 119 -19.59 3.91 -2.43
CA GLU A 119 -20.60 3.02 -2.98
C GLU A 119 -21.71 2.77 -1.94
N PRO A 120 -22.92 2.36 -2.37
CA PRO A 120 -24.00 2.05 -1.44
C PRO A 120 -23.71 0.91 -0.44
N ASP A 121 -22.74 0.03 -0.75
CA ASP A 121 -22.30 -1.07 0.11
C ASP A 121 -20.85 -0.84 0.55
N GLY A 122 -20.59 -0.93 1.86
CA GLY A 122 -19.26 -0.68 2.43
C GLY A 122 -18.17 -1.60 1.89
N CYS A 123 -18.48 -2.87 1.63
CA CYS A 123 -17.51 -3.80 1.04
C CYS A 123 -17.18 -3.42 -0.41
N GLU A 124 -18.15 -2.94 -1.20
CA GLU A 124 -17.88 -2.42 -2.54
C GLU A 124 -17.03 -1.14 -2.50
N THR A 125 -17.29 -0.22 -1.56
CA THR A 125 -16.44 0.96 -1.33
C THR A 125 -15.00 0.53 -1.02
N ALA A 126 -14.83 -0.40 -0.09
CA ALA A 126 -13.53 -0.92 0.32
C ALA A 126 -12.77 -1.59 -0.85
N TYR A 127 -13.47 -2.42 -1.62
CA TYR A 127 -12.91 -3.10 -2.79
C TYR A 127 -12.39 -2.13 -3.85
N LYS A 128 -13.22 -1.16 -4.24
CA LYS A 128 -12.84 -0.15 -5.23
C LYS A 128 -11.74 0.76 -4.71
N SER A 129 -11.78 1.11 -3.42
CA SER A 129 -10.73 1.90 -2.76
C SER A 129 -9.39 1.16 -2.77
N ALA A 130 -9.36 -0.12 -2.39
CA ALA A 130 -8.15 -0.93 -2.39
C ALA A 130 -7.52 -1.03 -3.78
N LYS A 131 -8.31 -1.25 -4.83
CA LYS A 131 -7.82 -1.24 -6.21
C LYS A 131 -7.22 0.10 -6.59
N CYS A 132 -7.91 1.19 -6.27
CA CYS A 132 -7.38 2.54 -6.49
C CYS A 132 -6.07 2.76 -5.73
N PHE A 133 -5.93 2.28 -4.49
CA PHE A 133 -4.70 2.44 -3.72
C PHE A 133 -3.51 1.70 -4.37
N PHE A 134 -3.75 0.48 -4.87
CA PHE A 134 -2.72 -0.24 -5.61
C PHE A 134 -2.32 0.53 -6.86
N ASP A 135 -3.28 1.01 -7.65
CA ASP A 135 -3.00 1.76 -8.88
C ASP A 135 -2.30 3.10 -8.62
N ALA A 136 -2.68 3.79 -7.55
CA ALA A 136 -2.17 5.11 -7.22
C ALA A 136 -0.74 5.08 -6.65
N HIS A 137 -0.40 4.11 -5.79
CA HIS A 137 0.89 4.16 -5.09
C HIS A 137 1.52 2.78 -4.84
N GLU A 138 2.81 2.63 -5.15
CA GLU A 138 3.55 1.37 -5.01
C GLU A 138 3.62 0.88 -3.55
N ALA A 139 3.71 1.81 -2.59
CA ALA A 139 3.77 1.51 -1.16
C ALA A 139 2.53 0.83 -0.59
N THR A 140 1.40 0.79 -1.30
CA THR A 140 0.22 0.00 -0.89
C THR A 140 0.57 -1.49 -0.75
N LEU A 141 1.56 -1.99 -1.51
CA LEU A 141 2.07 -3.35 -1.38
C LEU A 141 2.70 -3.62 -0.01
N GLU A 142 3.31 -2.62 0.64
CA GLU A 142 3.91 -2.76 1.98
C GLU A 142 2.84 -3.11 3.02
N PHE A 143 1.63 -2.58 2.89
CA PHE A 143 0.51 -2.92 3.77
C PHE A 143 0.03 -4.37 3.57
N CYS A 144 0.04 -4.87 2.33
CA CYS A 144 -0.25 -6.27 2.05
C CYS A 144 0.82 -7.20 2.67
N HIS A 145 2.11 -6.87 2.52
CA HIS A 145 3.18 -7.63 3.16
C HIS A 145 2.99 -7.70 4.68
N LEU A 146 2.66 -6.57 5.28
CA LEU A 146 2.45 -6.45 6.72
C LEU A 146 1.28 -7.30 7.24
N LEU A 147 0.17 -7.37 6.49
CA LEU A 147 -1.00 -8.13 6.91
C LEU A 147 -0.94 -9.62 6.56
N VAL A 148 -0.19 -10.02 5.53
CA VAL A 148 -0.23 -11.38 4.98
C VAL A 148 1.07 -12.14 5.24
N PHE A 149 2.21 -11.49 5.08
CA PHE A 149 3.52 -12.13 5.15
C PHE A 149 4.14 -11.99 6.55
N ASP A 150 4.12 -10.77 7.08
CA ASP A 150 4.55 -10.45 8.45
C ASP A 150 3.56 -10.96 9.52
N TYR A 151 2.48 -11.62 9.11
CA TYR A 151 1.61 -12.38 10.01
C TYR A 151 2.15 -13.79 10.28
N LYS A 152 3.02 -14.34 9.41
CA LYS A 152 3.57 -15.71 9.55
C LYS A 152 4.76 -15.81 10.53
N PHE A 153 4.91 -14.90 11.48
CA PHE A 153 5.91 -15.02 12.55
C PHE A 153 5.44 -16.00 13.64
N ASP A 154 5.24 -17.26 13.25
CA ASP A 154 5.20 -18.41 14.15
C ASP A 154 6.41 -19.30 13.89
#